data_AF-A0A518BJ92-F1
#
_entry.id   AF-A0A518BJ92-F1
#
_cell.length_a   1.000
_cell.length_b   1.000
_cell.length_c   1.000
_cell.angle_alpha   90.00
_cell.angle_beta   90.00
_cell.angle_gamma   90.00
#
_symmetry.space_group_name_H-M   'P 1'
#
loop_
_entity.id
_entity.type
_entity.pdbx_description
1 polymer ?
#
loop_
_entity_poly.entity_id
_entity_poly.type
_entity_poly.pdbx_seq_one_letter_code
_entity_poly.pdbx_strand_id
1 'polypeptide(L)'
;MTPLFSVLADDDEFEEEYDERPSASIALGLLATVPLLLCYEAAVGTAGSRSRNIAEVVLSAPFTILAPHEHLLRVLLWMAVAVAAAVAAHRRLGHLGPPLMRVGVEGAIGALVLGPALILAASLFGTAAPALPLNEWYPDRAPDLAAVGFLAGGGAYEELVFRLGGFSLVFLVVRHLISFFGAPLVAARWVAEVAATVGSAVLFAAFHFELATRWLGWRGDAFDAGRFFWYVLAGLLLCALFRWRGLGVAAWTHGLFNAAMILGAGPGVLRGH
;
A
#
# COMPACT_ATOMS: atom_id res chain seq x y z
N MET A 1 -35.40 -8.39 -29.50
CA MET A 1 -34.62 -7.17 -29.19
C MET A 1 -35.01 -6.72 -27.79
N THR A 2 -34.28 -7.21 -26.80
CA THR A 2 -34.48 -6.88 -25.38
C THR A 2 -33.78 -5.54 -25.12
N PRO A 3 -34.41 -4.56 -24.45
CA PRO A 3 -33.86 -3.21 -24.39
C PRO A 3 -32.63 -3.19 -23.49
N LEU A 4 -31.55 -2.60 -24.02
CA LEU A 4 -30.22 -2.40 -23.42
C LEU A 4 -30.22 -1.49 -22.17
N PHE A 5 -31.39 -1.08 -21.66
CA PHE A 5 -31.56 -0.07 -20.62
C PHE A 5 -31.75 -0.63 -19.21
N SER A 6 -31.94 -1.95 -19.03
CA SER A 6 -32.13 -2.53 -17.69
C SER A 6 -30.83 -2.90 -16.97
N VAL A 7 -29.67 -2.75 -17.60
CA VAL A 7 -28.36 -3.10 -17.01
C VAL A 7 -27.77 -1.96 -16.17
N LEU A 8 -28.28 -0.73 -16.35
CA LEU A 8 -27.78 0.45 -15.62
C LEU A 8 -28.52 0.72 -14.31
N ALA A 9 -29.73 0.18 -14.11
CA ALA A 9 -30.53 0.45 -12.92
C ALA A 9 -30.12 -0.38 -11.69
N ASP A 10 -29.41 -1.49 -11.90
CA ASP A 10 -28.95 -2.39 -10.82
C ASP A 10 -27.59 -1.95 -10.23
N ASP A 11 -26.93 -0.95 -10.82
CA ASP A 11 -25.66 -0.43 -10.34
C ASP A 11 -25.87 0.67 -9.26
N ASP A 12 -27.00 1.38 -9.27
CA ASP A 12 -27.26 2.50 -8.35
C ASP A 12 -27.57 2.05 -6.90
N GLU A 13 -28.30 0.94 -6.70
CA GLU A 13 -28.61 0.43 -5.35
C GLU A 13 -27.37 -0.13 -4.60
N PHE A 14 -26.32 -0.51 -5.33
CA PHE A 14 -25.08 -1.03 -4.73
C PHE A 14 -24.02 0.05 -4.47
N GLU A 15 -24.10 1.21 -5.12
CA GLU A 15 -23.17 2.32 -4.86
C GLU A 15 -23.46 3.02 -3.51
N GLU A 16 -24.71 3.01 -3.04
CA GLU A 16 -25.08 3.64 -1.76
C GLU A 16 -24.48 2.93 -0.53
N GLU A 17 -24.29 1.60 -0.55
CA GLU A 17 -23.82 0.85 0.63
C GLU A 17 -22.30 1.00 0.91
N TYR A 18 -21.51 1.39 -0.10
CA TYR A 18 -20.06 1.56 0.05
C TYR A 18 -19.63 2.94 0.59
N ASP A 19 -20.53 3.94 0.61
CA ASP A 19 -20.17 5.35 0.86
C ASP A 19 -20.44 5.83 2.31
N GLU A 20 -20.94 4.97 3.21
CA GLU A 20 -21.26 5.39 4.59
C GLU A 20 -20.04 5.59 5.51
N ARG A 21 -18.83 5.20 5.08
CA ARG A 21 -17.62 5.28 5.92
C ARG A 21 -16.68 6.37 5.42
N PRO A 22 -16.57 7.51 6.14
CA PRO A 22 -15.67 8.61 5.75
C PRO A 22 -14.22 8.20 5.48
N SER A 23 -13.71 7.18 6.19
CA SER A 23 -12.34 6.66 6.04
C SER A 23 -12.07 5.94 4.71
N ALA A 24 -13.11 5.41 4.06
CA ALA A 24 -12.99 4.68 2.79
C ALA A 24 -12.92 5.62 1.56
N SER A 25 -13.14 6.92 1.74
CA SER A 25 -13.04 7.91 0.68
C SER A 25 -11.64 7.94 0.07
N ILE A 26 -11.53 7.77 -1.25
CA ILE A 26 -10.25 7.85 -1.98
C ILE A 26 -9.57 9.20 -1.74
N ALA A 27 -10.32 10.30 -1.73
CA ALA A 27 -9.76 11.63 -1.50
C ALA A 27 -9.18 11.76 -0.09
N LEU A 28 -9.91 11.31 0.94
CA LEU A 28 -9.40 11.33 2.32
C LEU A 28 -8.19 10.40 2.46
N GLY A 29 -8.25 9.21 1.85
CA GLY A 29 -7.16 8.24 1.85
C GLY A 29 -5.88 8.80 1.24
N LEU A 30 -5.97 9.38 0.04
CA LEU A 30 -4.85 10.06 -0.63
C LEU A 30 -4.29 11.19 0.24
N LEU A 31 -5.15 12.07 0.76
CA LEU A 31 -4.72 13.14 1.65
C LEU A 31 -3.98 12.60 2.88
N ALA A 32 -4.49 11.53 3.48
CA ALA A 32 -3.88 10.91 4.65
C ALA A 32 -2.52 10.25 4.35
N THR A 33 -2.25 9.84 3.11
CA THR A 33 -0.93 9.30 2.71
C THR A 33 0.15 10.38 2.53
N VAL A 34 -0.23 11.61 2.20
CA VAL A 34 0.73 12.70 1.88
C VAL A 34 1.76 12.93 2.99
N PRO A 35 1.40 13.01 4.29
CA PRO A 35 2.39 13.19 5.35
C PRO A 35 3.50 12.12 5.33
N LEU A 36 3.14 10.86 5.10
CA LEU A 36 4.10 9.75 5.00
C LEU A 36 4.99 9.90 3.76
N LEU A 37 4.42 10.29 2.61
CA LEU A 37 5.18 10.55 1.38
C LEU A 37 6.18 11.71 1.56
N LEU A 38 5.77 12.79 2.23
CA LEU A 38 6.66 13.92 2.53
C LEU A 38 7.76 13.53 3.52
N CYS A 39 7.47 12.69 4.51
CA CYS A 39 8.50 12.11 5.39
C CYS A 39 9.52 11.29 4.60
N TYR A 40 9.09 10.52 3.61
CA TYR A 40 10.00 9.80 2.71
C TYR A 40 10.86 10.76 1.89
N GLU A 41 10.26 11.76 1.24
CA GLU A 41 11.02 12.71 0.41
C GLU A 41 12.03 13.53 1.23
N ALA A 42 11.69 13.87 2.47
CA ALA A 42 12.61 14.52 3.40
C ALA A 42 13.77 13.58 3.80
N ALA A 43 13.49 12.30 4.04
CA ALA A 43 14.52 11.30 4.34
C ALA A 43 15.46 11.07 3.15
N VAL A 44 14.94 10.95 1.93
CA VAL A 44 15.75 10.83 0.70
C VAL A 44 16.60 12.08 0.47
N GLY A 45 16.04 13.27 0.73
CA GLY A 45 16.77 14.53 0.60
C GLY A 45 17.96 14.67 1.57
N THR A 46 17.88 14.05 2.75
CA THR A 46 18.96 14.10 3.76
C THR A 46 19.98 12.97 3.62
N ALA A 47 19.55 11.76 3.27
CA ALA A 47 20.43 10.59 3.14
C ALA A 47 21.29 10.58 1.86
N GLY A 48 20.98 11.45 0.89
CA GLY A 48 21.54 11.39 -0.45
C GLY A 48 20.91 10.24 -1.26
N SER A 49 20.89 10.37 -2.59
CA SER A 49 20.12 9.53 -3.53
C SER A 49 20.45 8.02 -3.59
N ARG A 50 21.23 7.48 -2.65
CA ARG A 50 21.75 6.10 -2.72
C ARG A 50 20.75 5.02 -2.33
N SER A 51 19.68 5.34 -1.63
CA SER A 51 18.62 4.37 -1.30
C SER A 51 17.26 4.92 -1.73
N ARG A 52 16.54 4.14 -2.52
CA ARG A 52 15.19 4.44 -3.00
C ARG A 52 14.32 3.22 -2.79
N ASN A 53 13.08 3.45 -2.37
CA ASN A 53 12.05 2.44 -2.37
C ASN A 53 11.63 2.12 -3.81
N ILE A 54 11.42 0.83 -4.11
CA ILE A 54 11.09 0.40 -5.48
C ILE A 54 9.74 0.94 -5.96
N ALA A 55 8.74 1.05 -5.09
CA ALA A 55 7.45 1.60 -5.46
C ALA A 55 7.56 3.10 -5.79
N GLU A 56 8.48 3.81 -5.13
CA GLU A 56 8.81 5.18 -5.50
C GLU A 56 9.46 5.25 -6.90
N VAL A 57 10.43 4.38 -7.21
CA VAL A 57 11.05 4.29 -8.54
C VAL A 57 10.00 4.02 -9.63
N VAL A 58 9.03 3.14 -9.35
CA VAL A 58 7.93 2.84 -10.29
C VAL A 58 7.08 4.09 -10.55
N LEU A 59 6.67 4.82 -9.50
CA LEU A 59 5.86 6.03 -9.66
C LEU A 59 6.64 7.19 -10.28
N SER A 60 7.94 7.26 -10.05
CA SER A 60 8.78 8.35 -10.53
C SER A 60 9.33 8.12 -11.93
N ALA A 61 9.18 6.93 -12.51
CA ALA A 61 9.68 6.59 -13.84
C ALA A 61 9.34 7.66 -14.91
N PRO A 62 8.14 8.27 -14.96
CA PRO A 62 7.84 9.34 -15.91
C PRO A 62 8.67 10.62 -15.72
N PHE A 63 9.16 10.89 -14.50
CA PHE A 63 9.93 12.09 -14.17
C PHE A 63 11.43 11.94 -14.43
N THR A 64 11.91 10.73 -14.75
CA THR A 64 13.33 10.48 -15.03
C THR A 64 13.87 11.28 -16.22
N ILE A 65 13.00 11.67 -17.16
CA ILE A 65 13.34 12.55 -18.30
C ILE A 65 13.78 13.95 -17.80
N LEU A 66 13.37 14.33 -16.60
CA LEU A 66 13.66 15.61 -15.95
C LEU A 66 14.64 15.44 -14.77
N ALA A 67 15.57 14.48 -14.88
CA ALA A 67 16.42 13.97 -13.79
C ALA A 67 17.01 15.02 -12.82
N PRO A 68 17.53 16.19 -13.26
CA PRO A 68 18.07 17.18 -12.32
C PRO A 68 17.03 17.73 -11.33
N HIS A 69 15.75 17.64 -11.67
CA HIS A 69 14.62 18.21 -10.92
C HIS A 69 13.66 17.14 -10.39
N GLU A 70 13.98 15.84 -10.53
CA GLU A 70 13.08 14.73 -10.21
C GLU A 70 12.53 14.82 -8.78
N HIS A 71 13.41 15.01 -7.79
CA HIS A 71 13.02 15.12 -6.37
C HIS A 71 12.09 16.31 -6.11
N LEU A 72 12.44 17.49 -6.63
CA LEU A 72 11.60 18.69 -6.51
C LEU A 72 10.23 18.46 -7.16
N LEU A 73 10.18 17.85 -8.33
CA LEU A 73 8.93 17.54 -9.04
C LEU A 73 8.03 16.59 -8.24
N ARG A 74 8.60 15.56 -7.60
CA ARG A 74 7.83 14.67 -6.73
C ARG A 74 7.27 15.39 -5.51
N VAL A 75 8.07 16.23 -4.84
CA VAL A 75 7.59 17.03 -3.71
C VAL A 75 6.45 17.95 -4.14
N LEU A 76 6.61 18.67 -5.26
CA LEU A 76 5.56 19.53 -5.81
C LEU A 76 4.30 18.75 -6.20
N LEU A 77 4.46 17.55 -6.78
CA LEU A 77 3.35 16.65 -7.08
C LEU A 77 2.58 16.30 -5.82
N TRP A 78 3.25 15.86 -4.75
CA TRP A 78 2.56 15.48 -3.51
C TRP A 78 1.90 16.67 -2.82
N MET A 79 2.49 17.86 -2.90
CA MET A 79 1.83 19.08 -2.45
C MET A 79 0.56 19.38 -3.27
N ALA A 80 0.61 19.23 -4.60
CA ALA A 80 -0.56 19.41 -5.46
C ALA A 80 -1.66 18.37 -5.17
N VAL A 81 -1.29 17.10 -5.02
CA VAL A 81 -2.20 16.02 -4.61
C VAL A 81 -2.82 16.32 -3.25
N ALA A 82 -2.05 16.80 -2.28
CA ALA A 82 -2.55 17.18 -0.96
C ALA A 82 -3.64 18.25 -1.05
N VAL A 83 -3.40 19.31 -1.81
CA VAL A 83 -4.36 20.40 -1.99
C VAL A 83 -5.63 19.88 -2.68
N ALA A 84 -5.47 19.15 -3.79
CA ALA A 84 -6.60 18.59 -4.54
C ALA A 84 -7.44 17.63 -3.68
N ALA A 85 -6.79 16.72 -2.96
CA ALA A 85 -7.42 15.75 -2.08
C ALA A 85 -8.09 16.42 -0.87
N ALA A 86 -7.48 17.46 -0.29
CA ALA A 86 -8.07 18.25 0.79
C ALA A 86 -9.33 19.00 0.33
N VAL A 87 -9.29 19.64 -0.83
CA VAL A 87 -10.48 20.31 -1.40
C VAL A 87 -11.58 19.29 -1.68
N ALA A 88 -11.26 18.15 -2.29
CA ALA A 88 -12.24 17.10 -2.59
C ALA A 88 -12.84 16.48 -1.31
N ALA A 89 -12.01 16.16 -0.32
CA ALA A 89 -12.46 15.61 0.96
C ALA A 89 -13.27 16.64 1.76
N HIS A 90 -12.88 17.91 1.76
CA HIS A 90 -13.60 18.96 2.47
C HIS A 90 -14.98 19.23 1.85
N ARG A 91 -15.08 19.22 0.51
CA ARG A 91 -16.37 19.34 -0.18
C ARG A 91 -17.34 18.21 0.16
N ARG A 92 -16.85 17.01 0.47
CA ARG A 92 -17.69 15.86 0.85
C ARG A 92 -17.99 15.80 2.34
N LEU A 93 -17.00 16.08 3.20
CA LEU A 93 -17.09 15.84 4.64
C LEU A 93 -17.37 17.11 5.46
N GLY A 94 -17.18 18.31 4.90
CA GLY A 94 -17.28 19.59 5.61
C GLY A 94 -16.15 19.87 6.61
N HIS A 95 -15.46 18.85 7.11
CA HIS A 95 -14.30 18.97 8.01
C HIS A 95 -13.27 17.87 7.76
N LEU A 96 -11.98 18.18 7.97
CA LEU A 96 -10.89 17.23 7.71
C LEU A 96 -10.24 16.65 8.98
N GLY A 97 -10.27 17.39 10.09
CA GLY A 97 -9.54 17.03 11.31
C GLY A 97 -9.93 15.67 11.90
N PRO A 98 -11.18 15.47 12.36
CA PRO A 98 -11.59 14.21 12.97
C PRO A 98 -11.43 12.98 12.04
N PRO A 99 -11.80 13.05 10.74
CA PRO A 99 -11.57 11.94 9.82
C PRO A 99 -10.10 11.58 9.62
N LEU A 100 -9.21 12.57 9.46
CA LEU A 100 -7.76 12.31 9.33
C LEU A 100 -7.17 11.72 10.60
N MET A 101 -7.56 12.23 11.78
CA MET A 101 -7.13 11.68 13.06
C MET A 101 -7.56 10.21 13.20
N ARG A 102 -8.80 9.89 12.82
CA ARG A 102 -9.31 8.52 12.83
C ARG A 102 -8.49 7.60 11.92
N VAL A 103 -8.12 8.05 10.72
CA VAL A 103 -7.25 7.27 9.81
C VAL A 103 -5.90 6.96 10.47
N GLY A 104 -5.28 7.95 11.12
CA GLY A 104 -4.01 7.75 11.84
C GLY A 104 -4.14 6.79 13.02
N VAL A 105 -5.19 6.91 13.84
CA VAL A 105 -5.44 6.02 14.98
C VAL A 105 -5.73 4.59 14.54
N GLU A 106 -6.63 4.41 13.56
CA GLU A 106 -6.92 3.08 13.00
C GLU A 106 -5.66 2.46 12.36
N GLY A 107 -4.86 3.27 11.67
CA GLY A 107 -3.58 2.88 11.11
C GLY A 107 -2.60 2.37 12.18
N ALA A 108 -2.46 3.09 13.29
CA ALA A 108 -1.61 2.72 14.42
C ALA A 108 -2.07 1.42 15.11
N ILE A 109 -3.37 1.26 15.33
CA ILE A 109 -3.94 0.01 15.84
C ILE A 109 -3.66 -1.13 14.86
N GLY A 110 -3.88 -0.91 13.57
CA GLY A 110 -3.58 -1.89 12.53
C GLY A 110 -2.11 -2.31 12.53
N ALA A 111 -1.17 -1.39 12.73
CA ALA A 111 0.26 -1.71 12.81
C ALA A 111 0.61 -2.62 13.99
N LEU A 112 0.00 -2.39 15.16
CA LEU A 112 0.16 -3.25 16.34
C LEU A 112 -0.40 -4.66 16.12
N VAL A 113 -1.50 -4.77 15.36
CA VAL A 113 -2.17 -6.05 15.07
C VAL A 113 -1.49 -6.81 13.93
N LEU A 114 -0.90 -6.12 12.96
CA LEU A 114 -0.36 -6.72 11.73
C LEU A 114 0.73 -7.76 12.01
N GLY A 115 1.67 -7.46 12.91
CA GLY A 115 2.75 -8.38 13.28
C GLY A 115 2.23 -9.71 13.86
N PRO A 116 1.46 -9.69 14.95
CA PRO A 116 0.80 -10.89 15.49
C PRO A 116 -0.07 -11.63 14.48
N ALA A 117 -0.83 -10.90 13.65
CA ALA A 117 -1.66 -11.50 12.61
C ALA A 117 -0.82 -12.24 11.56
N LEU A 118 0.33 -11.70 11.16
CA LEU A 118 1.26 -12.35 10.24
C LEU A 118 1.88 -13.60 10.84
N ILE A 119 2.29 -13.56 12.11
CA ILE A 119 2.85 -14.71 12.81
C ILE A 119 1.80 -15.83 12.91
N LEU A 120 0.57 -15.49 13.27
CA LEU A 120 -0.54 -16.44 13.32
C LEU A 120 -0.85 -17.00 11.94
N ALA A 121 -0.93 -16.16 10.91
CA ALA A 121 -1.18 -16.62 9.54
C ALA A 121 -0.07 -17.58 9.09
N ALA A 122 1.20 -17.23 9.28
CA ALA A 122 2.33 -18.09 8.92
C ALA A 122 2.31 -19.45 9.65
N SER A 123 1.95 -19.46 10.94
CA SER A 123 1.91 -20.69 11.74
C SER A 123 0.79 -21.63 11.32
N LEU A 124 -0.36 -21.11 10.84
CA LEU A 124 -1.44 -21.91 10.26
C LEU A 124 -1.00 -22.69 9.00
N PHE A 125 0.03 -22.20 8.30
CA PHE A 125 0.64 -22.88 7.16
C PHE A 125 1.90 -23.68 7.53
N GLY A 126 2.20 -23.84 8.82
CA GLY A 126 3.39 -24.57 9.29
C GLY A 126 4.70 -23.86 9.00
N THR A 127 4.67 -22.55 8.77
CA THR A 127 5.86 -21.74 8.46
C THR A 127 6.23 -20.84 9.65
N ALA A 128 7.53 -20.71 9.92
CA ALA A 128 8.01 -19.74 10.89
C ALA A 128 8.19 -18.36 10.22
N ALA A 129 7.89 -17.28 10.95
CA ALA A 129 8.25 -15.93 10.49
C ALA A 129 9.76 -15.87 10.20
N PRO A 130 10.17 -15.44 8.99
CA PRO A 130 11.56 -15.37 8.59
C PRO A 130 12.30 -14.25 9.33
N ALA A 131 13.63 -14.31 9.34
CA ALA A 131 14.42 -13.13 9.65
C ALA A 131 14.19 -12.08 8.57
N LEU A 132 13.81 -10.87 8.97
CA LEU A 132 13.60 -9.76 8.05
C LEU A 132 14.89 -8.93 7.97
N PRO A 133 15.34 -8.55 6.76
CA PRO A 133 16.62 -7.85 6.56
C PRO A 133 16.61 -6.40 7.05
N LEU A 134 15.51 -5.92 7.63
CA LEU A 134 15.39 -4.56 8.17
C LEU A 134 16.50 -4.24 9.18
N ASN A 135 16.90 -5.23 10.00
CA ASN A 135 18.02 -5.08 10.95
C ASN A 135 19.40 -5.17 10.27
N GLU A 136 19.50 -5.87 9.13
CA GLU A 136 20.73 -5.97 8.33
C GLU A 136 21.05 -4.65 7.62
N TRP A 137 20.05 -3.78 7.42
CA TRP A 137 20.25 -2.45 6.84
C TRP A 137 20.89 -1.45 7.82
N TYR A 138 20.78 -1.72 9.14
CA TYR A 138 21.31 -0.86 10.20
C TYR A 138 21.94 -1.67 11.36
N PRO A 139 22.96 -2.50 11.11
CA PRO A 139 23.47 -3.47 12.09
C PRO A 139 24.21 -2.82 13.28
N ASP A 140 24.85 -1.66 13.06
CA ASP A 140 25.79 -1.07 14.02
C ASP A 140 25.34 0.29 14.61
N ARG A 141 24.09 0.71 14.35
CA ARG A 141 23.57 1.99 14.86
C ARG A 141 22.07 1.93 15.11
N ALA A 142 21.63 2.61 16.17
CA ALA A 142 20.22 2.91 16.34
C ALA A 142 19.72 3.66 15.09
N PRO A 143 18.54 3.30 14.56
CA PRO A 143 17.99 3.98 13.39
C PRO A 143 17.77 5.46 13.71
N ASP A 144 18.24 6.33 12.82
CA ASP A 144 17.96 7.76 12.91
C ASP A 144 16.54 8.07 12.40
N LEU A 145 16.09 9.31 12.60
CA LEU A 145 14.77 9.75 12.16
C LEU A 145 14.62 9.66 10.62
N ALA A 146 15.71 9.79 9.86
CA ALA A 146 15.67 9.66 8.42
C ALA A 146 15.42 8.20 7.99
N ALA A 147 16.03 7.22 8.66
CA ALA A 147 15.77 5.80 8.45
C ALA A 147 14.30 5.44 8.74
N VAL A 148 13.75 5.96 9.85
CA VAL A 148 12.33 5.76 10.19
C VAL A 148 11.42 6.40 9.15
N GLY A 149 11.69 7.65 8.75
CA GLY A 149 10.93 8.36 7.72
C GLY A 149 10.97 7.67 6.35
N PHE A 150 12.15 7.15 5.97
CA PHE A 150 12.34 6.39 4.74
C PHE A 150 11.51 5.10 4.73
N LEU A 151 11.56 4.30 5.80
CA LEU A 151 10.82 3.04 5.86
C LEU A 151 9.31 3.24 6.00
N ALA A 152 8.89 4.20 6.84
CA ALA A 152 7.48 4.50 7.05
C ALA A 152 6.83 5.07 5.79
N GLY A 153 7.48 6.05 5.15
CA GLY A 153 6.96 6.66 3.94
C GLY A 153 7.12 5.79 2.68
N GLY A 154 8.10 4.88 2.66
CA GLY A 154 8.22 3.83 1.64
C GLY A 154 6.99 2.92 1.62
N GLY A 155 6.44 2.59 2.80
CA GLY A 155 5.18 1.85 2.91
C GLY A 155 4.01 2.58 2.24
N ALA A 156 3.94 3.91 2.33
CA ALA A 156 2.90 4.69 1.64
C ALA A 156 3.04 4.64 0.10
N TYR A 157 4.28 4.71 -0.41
CA TYR A 157 4.57 4.50 -1.83
C TYR A 157 4.11 3.11 -2.31
N GLU A 158 4.38 2.08 -1.52
CA GLU A 158 3.97 0.70 -1.81
C GLU A 158 2.45 0.53 -1.79
N GLU A 159 1.73 1.17 -0.87
CA GLU A 159 0.26 1.14 -0.89
C GLU A 159 -0.32 1.85 -2.13
N LEU A 160 0.26 2.97 -2.56
CA LEU A 160 -0.15 3.62 -3.81
C LEU A 160 0.06 2.72 -5.02
N VAL A 161 1.22 2.07 -5.12
CA VAL A 161 1.54 1.21 -6.27
C VAL A 161 0.72 -0.07 -6.28
N PHE A 162 0.69 -0.82 -5.17
CA PHE A 162 0.12 -2.17 -5.19
C PHE A 162 -1.37 -2.21 -4.86
N ARG A 163 -1.87 -1.31 -4.00
CA ARG A 163 -3.28 -1.33 -3.57
C ARG A 163 -4.10 -0.34 -4.39
N LEU A 164 -3.69 0.92 -4.49
CA LEU A 164 -4.43 1.83 -5.36
C LEU A 164 -4.22 1.47 -6.84
N GLY A 165 -2.99 1.24 -7.28
CA GLY A 165 -2.67 0.89 -8.67
C GLY A 165 -2.95 -0.58 -9.01
N GLY A 166 -2.15 -1.50 -8.44
CA GLY A 166 -2.10 -2.91 -8.80
C GLY A 166 -3.43 -3.63 -8.61
N PHE A 167 -4.04 -3.53 -7.43
CA PHE A 167 -5.36 -4.11 -7.17
C PHE A 167 -6.42 -3.55 -8.14
N SER A 168 -6.53 -2.22 -8.29
CA SER A 168 -7.53 -1.61 -9.18
C SER A 168 -7.34 -2.04 -10.64
N LEU A 169 -6.09 -2.10 -11.11
CA LEU A 169 -5.79 -2.53 -12.47
C LEU A 169 -6.20 -3.99 -12.70
N VAL A 170 -5.80 -4.90 -11.81
CA VAL A 170 -6.15 -6.32 -11.92
C VAL A 170 -7.66 -6.50 -11.84
N PHE A 171 -8.33 -5.81 -10.90
CA PHE A 171 -9.78 -5.86 -10.77
C PHE A 171 -10.48 -5.45 -12.07
N LEU A 172 -10.11 -4.29 -12.63
CA LEU A 172 -10.73 -3.76 -13.85
C LEU A 172 -10.50 -4.68 -15.05
N VAL A 173 -9.27 -5.16 -15.24
CA VAL A 173 -8.92 -6.06 -16.34
C VAL A 173 -9.67 -7.38 -16.23
N VAL A 174 -9.65 -8.03 -15.06
CA VAL A 174 -10.31 -9.33 -14.88
C VAL A 174 -11.83 -9.19 -14.98
N ARG A 175 -12.43 -8.17 -14.34
CA ARG A 175 -13.88 -7.91 -14.45
C ARG A 175 -14.27 -7.71 -15.92
N HIS A 176 -13.53 -6.89 -16.65
CA HIS A 176 -13.81 -6.60 -18.05
C HIS A 176 -13.71 -7.86 -18.90
N LEU A 177 -12.61 -8.62 -18.79
CA LEU A 177 -12.43 -9.87 -19.54
C LEU A 177 -13.54 -10.88 -19.26
N ILE A 178 -13.87 -11.13 -17.99
CA ILE A 178 -14.91 -12.11 -17.63
C ILE A 178 -16.29 -11.66 -18.13
N SER A 179 -16.62 -10.37 -18.03
CA SER A 179 -17.86 -9.82 -18.57
C SER A 179 -17.91 -9.87 -20.11
N PHE A 180 -16.78 -9.67 -20.79
CA PHE A 180 -16.67 -9.73 -22.24
C PHE A 180 -17.01 -11.13 -22.78
N PHE A 181 -16.65 -12.18 -22.04
CA PHE A 181 -17.02 -13.57 -22.36
C PHE A 181 -18.44 -13.97 -21.92
N GLY A 182 -19.28 -12.99 -21.54
CA GLY A 182 -20.71 -13.20 -21.30
C GLY A 182 -21.07 -13.69 -19.89
N ALA A 183 -20.14 -13.68 -18.95
CA ALA A 183 -20.46 -14.02 -17.56
C ALA A 183 -21.30 -12.90 -16.89
N PRO A 184 -22.22 -13.24 -15.96
CA PRO A 184 -22.97 -12.25 -15.20
C PRO A 184 -22.05 -11.27 -14.45
N LEU A 185 -22.46 -10.00 -14.38
CA LEU A 185 -21.63 -8.94 -13.80
C LEU A 185 -21.25 -9.23 -12.34
N VAL A 186 -22.17 -9.81 -11.56
CA VAL A 186 -21.93 -10.23 -10.17
C VAL A 186 -20.81 -11.28 -10.11
N ALA A 187 -20.85 -12.30 -10.96
CA ALA A 187 -19.80 -13.32 -11.01
C ALA A 187 -18.45 -12.72 -11.45
N ALA A 188 -18.47 -11.83 -12.46
CA ALA A 188 -17.28 -11.13 -12.91
C ALA A 188 -16.64 -10.28 -11.79
N ARG A 189 -17.46 -9.59 -10.98
CA ARG A 189 -17.01 -8.82 -9.81
C ARG A 189 -16.34 -9.71 -8.78
N TRP A 190 -16.95 -10.83 -8.38
CA TRP A 190 -16.36 -11.74 -7.39
C TRP A 190 -15.03 -12.34 -7.85
N VAL A 191 -14.95 -12.79 -9.10
CA VAL A 191 -13.71 -13.31 -9.68
C VAL A 191 -12.63 -12.23 -9.73
N ALA A 192 -13.02 -11.00 -10.11
CA ALA A 192 -12.10 -9.87 -10.13
C ALA A 192 -11.60 -9.47 -8.74
N GLU A 193 -12.44 -9.47 -7.70
CA GLU A 193 -12.02 -9.23 -6.32
C GLU A 193 -10.96 -10.24 -5.87
N VAL A 194 -11.23 -11.54 -6.03
CA VAL A 194 -10.28 -12.59 -5.63
C VAL A 194 -8.97 -12.47 -6.42
N ALA A 195 -9.06 -12.28 -7.74
CA ALA A 195 -7.89 -12.14 -8.59
C ALA A 195 -7.08 -10.88 -8.24
N ALA A 196 -7.73 -9.76 -7.93
CA ALA A 196 -7.07 -8.52 -7.55
C ALA A 196 -6.41 -8.63 -6.17
N THR A 197 -7.06 -9.26 -5.19
CA THR A 197 -6.50 -9.50 -3.86
C THR A 197 -5.25 -10.38 -3.94
N VAL A 198 -5.35 -11.53 -4.60
CA VAL A 198 -4.22 -12.46 -4.72
C VAL A 198 -3.12 -11.87 -5.63
N GLY A 199 -3.52 -11.30 -6.77
CA GLY A 199 -2.60 -10.74 -7.75
C GLY A 199 -1.80 -9.56 -7.20
N SER A 200 -2.43 -8.61 -6.53
CA SER A 200 -1.72 -7.47 -5.92
C SER A 200 -0.80 -7.91 -4.78
N ALA A 201 -1.19 -8.89 -3.96
CA ALA A 201 -0.33 -9.44 -2.91
C ALA A 201 0.90 -10.18 -3.46
N VAL A 202 0.73 -10.94 -4.55
CA VAL A 202 1.84 -11.62 -5.23
C VAL A 202 2.76 -10.62 -5.92
N LEU A 203 2.22 -9.57 -6.56
CA LEU A 203 3.02 -8.49 -7.14
C LEU A 203 3.83 -7.76 -6.08
N PHE A 204 3.20 -7.41 -4.95
CA PHE A 204 3.86 -6.80 -3.80
C PHE A 204 5.04 -7.65 -3.31
N ALA A 205 4.82 -8.97 -3.13
CA ALA A 205 5.88 -9.89 -2.73
C ALA A 205 6.99 -10.00 -3.77
N ALA A 206 6.65 -10.10 -5.05
CA ALA A 206 7.62 -10.23 -6.13
C ALA A 206 8.57 -9.02 -6.18
N PHE A 207 8.05 -7.80 -6.02
CA PHE A 207 8.82 -6.56 -6.07
C PHE A 207 9.81 -6.36 -4.91
N HIS A 208 9.81 -7.24 -3.91
CA HIS A 208 10.88 -7.28 -2.89
C HIS A 208 12.13 -8.03 -3.36
N PHE A 209 12.05 -8.79 -4.46
CA PHE A 209 13.13 -9.64 -4.94
C PHE A 209 13.77 -9.11 -6.22
N GLU A 210 15.08 -9.30 -6.33
CA GLU A 210 15.88 -8.84 -7.47
C GLU A 210 15.36 -9.35 -8.82
N LEU A 211 14.79 -10.56 -8.85
CA LEU A 211 14.21 -11.15 -10.06
C LEU A 211 13.16 -10.23 -10.71
N ALA A 212 12.33 -9.55 -9.89
CA ALA A 212 11.25 -8.71 -10.36
C ALA A 212 11.67 -7.25 -10.59
N THR A 213 12.81 -6.82 -10.07
CA THR A 213 13.18 -5.40 -10.00
C THR A 213 14.45 -5.03 -10.75
N ARG A 214 15.30 -6.00 -11.12
CA ARG A 214 16.58 -5.76 -11.78
C ARG A 214 16.48 -4.90 -13.05
N TRP A 215 15.37 -5.02 -13.79
CA TRP A 215 15.12 -4.26 -15.01
C TRP A 215 14.83 -2.77 -14.75
N LEU A 216 14.48 -2.41 -13.51
CA LEU A 216 14.35 -1.03 -13.03
C LEU A 216 15.67 -0.49 -12.47
N GLY A 217 16.77 -1.25 -12.54
CA GLY A 217 18.05 -0.86 -11.94
C GLY A 217 18.07 -0.90 -10.41
N TRP A 218 17.07 -1.54 -9.79
CA TRP A 218 16.97 -1.68 -8.34
C TRP A 218 17.39 -3.07 -7.87
N ARG A 219 18.25 -3.11 -6.85
CA ARG A 219 18.75 -4.35 -6.26
C ARG A 219 17.85 -4.76 -5.10
N GLY A 220 16.99 -5.75 -5.36
CA GLY A 220 16.18 -6.39 -4.34
C GLY A 220 16.91 -7.54 -3.64
N ASP A 221 16.16 -8.24 -2.80
CA ASP A 221 16.66 -9.42 -2.11
C ASP A 221 16.88 -10.58 -3.08
N ALA A 222 17.85 -11.44 -2.76
CA ALA A 222 17.92 -12.77 -3.36
C ALA A 222 16.64 -13.56 -3.03
N PHE A 223 16.13 -14.32 -4.00
CA PHE A 223 14.90 -15.08 -3.81
C PHE A 223 15.00 -16.08 -2.66
N ASP A 224 14.05 -15.98 -1.73
CA ASP A 224 13.85 -16.91 -0.63
C ASP A 224 12.35 -17.20 -0.51
N ALA A 225 11.97 -18.48 -0.57
CA ALA A 225 10.58 -18.88 -0.61
C ALA A 225 9.83 -18.53 0.69
N GLY A 226 10.50 -18.60 1.84
CA GLY A 226 9.91 -18.25 3.14
C GLY A 226 9.59 -16.76 3.25
N ARG A 227 10.54 -15.89 2.87
CA ARG A 227 10.34 -14.44 2.77
C ARG A 227 9.30 -14.09 1.72
N PHE A 228 9.30 -14.77 0.57
CA PHE A 228 8.29 -14.53 -0.47
C PHE A 228 6.88 -14.82 0.07
N PHE A 229 6.69 -15.98 0.71
CA PHE A 229 5.41 -16.33 1.33
C PHE A 229 5.01 -15.35 2.43
N TRP A 230 5.96 -14.92 3.26
CA TRP A 230 5.73 -13.88 4.27
C TRP A 230 5.22 -12.57 3.64
N TYR A 231 5.84 -12.10 2.57
CA TYR A 231 5.38 -10.90 1.86
C TYR A 231 4.02 -11.11 1.19
N VAL A 232 3.71 -12.30 0.68
CA VAL A 232 2.37 -12.61 0.16
C VAL A 232 1.32 -12.49 1.27
N LEU A 233 1.57 -13.07 2.45
CA LEU A 233 0.64 -12.93 3.59
C LEU A 233 0.47 -11.47 4.02
N ALA A 234 1.56 -10.69 4.07
CA ALA A 234 1.50 -9.25 4.35
C ALA A 234 0.69 -8.50 3.29
N GLY A 235 0.90 -8.83 2.01
CA GLY A 235 0.12 -8.29 0.89
C GLY A 235 -1.38 -8.58 1.03
N LEU A 236 -1.75 -9.81 1.40
CA LEU A 236 -3.14 -10.22 1.60
C LEU A 236 -3.80 -9.49 2.77
N LEU A 237 -3.13 -9.40 3.92
CA LEU A 237 -3.66 -8.70 5.10
C LEU A 237 -3.81 -7.20 4.84
N LEU A 238 -2.83 -6.57 4.18
CA LEU A 238 -2.92 -5.17 3.77
C LEU A 238 -4.00 -4.95 2.71
N CYS A 239 -4.21 -5.90 1.78
CA CYS A 239 -5.32 -5.84 0.83
C CYS A 239 -6.68 -5.92 1.53
N ALA A 240 -6.83 -6.80 2.51
CA ALA A 240 -8.05 -6.89 3.32
C ALA A 240 -8.30 -5.59 4.07
N LEU A 241 -7.26 -5.00 4.66
CA LEU A 241 -7.34 -3.71 5.35
C LEU A 241 -7.70 -2.57 4.39
N PHE A 242 -7.06 -2.52 3.22
CA PHE A 242 -7.37 -1.56 2.15
C PHE A 242 -8.83 -1.65 1.72
N ARG A 243 -9.35 -2.86 1.46
CA ARG A 243 -10.75 -3.05 1.06
C ARG A 243 -11.73 -2.69 2.17
N TRP A 244 -11.38 -2.94 3.44
CA TRP A 244 -12.28 -2.70 4.57
C TRP A 244 -12.26 -1.26 5.08
N ARG A 245 -11.09 -0.60 5.06
CA ARG A 245 -10.86 0.70 5.73
C ARG A 245 -10.38 1.80 4.81
N GLY A 246 -9.90 1.47 3.61
CA GLY A 246 -9.40 2.43 2.62
C GLY A 246 -7.88 2.61 2.63
N LEU A 247 -7.40 3.35 1.63
CA LEU A 247 -5.97 3.58 1.35
C LEU A 247 -5.21 4.19 2.53
N GLY A 248 -5.78 5.21 3.18
CA GLY A 248 -5.09 5.93 4.24
C GLY A 248 -4.76 5.02 5.42
N VAL A 249 -5.71 4.20 5.86
CA VAL A 249 -5.50 3.28 6.99
C VAL A 249 -4.46 2.21 6.63
N ALA A 250 -4.53 1.64 5.42
CA ALA A 250 -3.53 0.68 4.95
C ALA A 250 -2.11 1.28 4.93
N ALA A 251 -1.95 2.50 4.43
CA ALA A 251 -0.66 3.18 4.36
C ALA A 251 -0.07 3.49 5.74
N TRP A 252 -0.89 3.98 6.67
CA TRP A 252 -0.45 4.22 8.04
C TRP A 252 -0.13 2.91 8.78
N THR A 253 -0.93 1.86 8.61
CA THR A 253 -0.63 0.54 9.18
C THR A 253 0.69 -0.01 8.67
N HIS A 254 0.91 0.03 7.36
CA HIS A 254 2.14 -0.47 6.76
C HIS A 254 3.35 0.38 7.19
N GLY A 255 3.27 1.71 7.05
CA GLY A 255 4.38 2.60 7.41
C GLY A 255 4.76 2.51 8.89
N LEU A 256 3.77 2.48 9.79
CA LEU A 256 4.03 2.34 11.23
C LEU A 256 4.52 0.94 11.60
N PHE A 257 4.08 -0.11 10.91
CA PHE A 257 4.62 -1.45 11.08
C PHE A 257 6.11 -1.49 10.72
N ASN A 258 6.50 -0.89 9.59
CA ASN A 258 7.91 -0.80 9.18
C ASN A 258 8.74 0.03 10.18
N ALA A 259 8.19 1.13 10.67
CA ALA A 259 8.82 1.94 11.72
C ALA A 259 9.00 1.15 13.02
N ALA A 260 8.00 0.38 13.45
CA ALA A 260 8.08 -0.44 14.65
C ALA A 260 9.15 -1.54 14.50
N MET A 261 9.20 -2.20 13.33
CA MET A 261 10.19 -3.22 13.02
C MET A 261 11.62 -2.70 13.14
N ILE A 262 11.93 -1.54 12.56
CA ILE A 262 13.29 -0.97 12.63
C ILE A 262 13.65 -0.46 14.03
N LEU A 263 12.66 -0.03 14.81
CA LEU A 263 12.83 0.34 16.23
C LEU A 263 12.96 -0.88 17.17
N GLY A 264 12.97 -2.10 16.62
CA GLY A 264 13.24 -3.33 17.36
C GLY A 264 12.01 -4.11 17.78
N ALA A 265 10.79 -3.73 17.38
CA ALA A 265 9.56 -4.49 17.68
C ALA A 265 9.35 -5.71 16.73
N GLY A 266 10.44 -6.36 16.31
CA GLY A 266 10.39 -7.48 15.38
C GLY A 266 9.87 -8.80 16.00
N PRO A 267 9.64 -9.85 15.18
CA PRO A 267 9.17 -11.16 15.64
C PRO A 267 10.01 -11.78 16.77
N GLY A 268 11.30 -11.41 16.89
CA GLY A 268 12.16 -11.83 18.00
C GLY A 268 11.68 -11.37 19.37
N VAL A 269 11.05 -10.18 19.46
CA VAL A 269 10.48 -9.67 20.71
C VAL A 269 9.20 -10.42 21.09
N LEU A 270 8.40 -10.82 20.10
CA LEU A 270 7.13 -11.54 20.31
C LEU A 270 7.31 -13.02 20.63
N ARG A 271 8.48 -13.60 20.31
CA ARG A 271 8.74 -15.02 20.54
C ARG A 271 9.11 -15.35 21.99
N GLY A 272 9.50 -14.36 22.80
CA GLY A 272 10.12 -14.61 24.10
C GLY A 272 11.44 -15.38 23.93
N HIS A 273 12.43 -15.11 24.77
CA HIS A 273 13.56 -16.03 24.88
C HIS A 273 13.12 -17.30 25.61
#